data_AF-A0A1B2EYA8-F1
#
_entry.id   AF-A0A1B2EYA8-F1
#
_cell.length_a   1.000
_cell.length_b   1.000
_cell.length_c   1.000
_cell.angle_alpha   90.00
_cell.angle_beta   90.00
_cell.angle_gamma   90.00
#
_symmetry.space_group_name_H-M   'P 1'
#
loop_
_entity.id
_entity.type
_entity.pdbx_description
1 polymer ?
#
loop_
_entity_poly.entity_id
_entity_poly.type
_entity_poly.pdbx_seq_one_letter_code
_entity_poly.pdbx_strand_id
1 'polypeptide(L)'
;MASNLHELRPKASDSEKITINLGYVDLGHIDLLVQEGFYSNRTDFIRTAIRNQLDRHNDAVKKSVERHRLDLGLRHYSRQDLEAAQAAEEVLHIQVLGLASIANDVTPELAQQTIASLHVLGALHASPAVKEALKDRIR
;
A
#
# COMPACT_ATOMS: atom_id res chain seq x y z
N MET A 1 0.54 -36.36 22.10
CA MET A 1 0.23 -35.84 20.75
C MET A 1 0.40 -34.34 20.77
N ALA A 2 1.59 -33.86 20.38
CA ALA A 2 1.93 -32.44 20.48
C ALA A 2 1.39 -31.68 19.27
N SER A 3 0.52 -30.71 19.54
CA SER A 3 -0.07 -29.79 18.58
C SER A 3 0.98 -28.81 18.05
N ASN A 4 1.52 -29.10 16.86
CA ASN A 4 2.26 -28.14 16.05
C ASN A 4 1.28 -27.14 15.43
N LEU A 5 0.88 -26.14 16.21
CA LEU A 5 0.32 -24.90 15.67
C LEU A 5 1.44 -24.22 14.87
N HIS A 6 1.48 -24.46 13.56
CA HIS A 6 2.18 -23.56 12.66
C HIS A 6 1.56 -22.19 12.84
N GLU A 7 2.27 -21.28 13.51
CA GLU A 7 2.03 -19.86 13.37
C GLU A 7 2.04 -19.56 11.88
N LEU A 8 0.83 -19.36 11.33
CA LEU A 8 0.65 -18.83 9.99
C LEU A 8 1.28 -17.45 10.01
N ARG A 9 2.56 -17.36 9.62
CA ARG A 9 3.19 -16.09 9.26
C ARG A 9 2.20 -15.39 8.33
N PRO A 10 1.66 -14.22 8.70
CA PRO A 10 0.72 -13.53 7.85
C PRO A 10 1.45 -13.23 6.54
N LYS A 11 1.09 -13.95 5.48
CA LYS A 11 1.54 -13.66 4.14
C LYS A 11 1.05 -12.25 3.84
N ALA A 12 1.98 -11.30 3.66
CA ALA A 12 1.61 -9.97 3.21
C ALA A 12 0.78 -10.14 1.94
N SER A 13 -0.45 -9.65 1.95
CA SER A 13 -1.34 -9.78 0.79
C SER A 13 -0.78 -8.95 -0.35
N ASP A 14 -0.55 -9.57 -1.51
CA ASP A 14 -0.10 -8.90 -2.73
C ASP A 14 -1.16 -7.92 -3.32
N SER A 15 -2.32 -7.83 -2.68
CA SER A 15 -3.44 -7.00 -3.09
C SER A 15 -4.15 -6.38 -1.90
N GLU A 16 -4.54 -5.11 -2.05
CA GLU A 16 -5.37 -4.40 -1.09
C GLU A 16 -6.85 -4.49 -1.47
N LYS A 17 -7.73 -4.80 -0.50
CA LYS A 17 -9.17 -4.85 -0.74
C LYS A 17 -9.75 -3.44 -0.68
N ILE A 18 -10.37 -3.01 -1.78
CA ILE A 18 -11.14 -1.77 -1.83
C ILE A 18 -12.64 -2.06 -1.71
N THR A 19 -13.37 -1.17 -1.04
CA THR A 19 -14.84 -1.16 -1.02
C THR A 19 -15.31 0.09 -1.74
N ILE A 20 -16.17 -0.07 -2.76
CA ILE A 20 -16.65 1.03 -3.60
C ILE A 20 -18.16 0.92 -3.80
N ASN A 21 -18.82 2.06 -3.96
CA ASN A 21 -20.21 2.10 -4.40
C ASN A 21 -20.25 2.17 -5.93
N LEU A 22 -21.18 1.44 -6.55
CA LEU A 22 -21.41 1.44 -8.00
C LEU A 22 -22.89 1.74 -8.29
N GLY A 23 -23.16 2.42 -9.41
CA GLY A 23 -24.52 2.62 -9.89
C GLY A 23 -25.16 1.29 -10.29
N TYR A 24 -26.48 1.18 -10.11
CA TYR A 24 -27.21 -0.08 -10.40
C TYR A 24 -27.08 -0.52 -11.86
N VAL A 25 -27.08 0.43 -12.80
CA VAL A 25 -26.94 0.14 -14.23
C VAL A 25 -25.55 -0.39 -14.56
N ASP A 26 -24.50 0.26 -14.04
CA ASP A 26 -23.11 -0.19 -14.25
C ASP A 26 -22.87 -1.57 -13.65
N LEU A 27 -23.39 -1.81 -12.44
CA LEU A 27 -23.33 -3.14 -11.81
C LEU A 27 -24.02 -4.20 -12.69
N GLY A 28 -25.19 -3.88 -13.25
CA GLY A 28 -25.91 -4.77 -14.17
C GLY A 28 -25.12 -5.09 -15.45
N HIS A 29 -24.45 -4.10 -16.04
CA HIS A 29 -23.58 -4.34 -17.20
C HIS A 29 -22.37 -5.23 -16.86
N ILE A 30 -21.75 -5.02 -15.69
CA ILE A 30 -20.66 -5.88 -15.22
C ILE A 30 -21.15 -7.32 -15.07
N ASP A 31 -22.32 -7.51 -14.48
CA ASP A 31 -22.92 -8.83 -14.30
C ASP A 31 -23.21 -9.52 -15.62
N LEU A 32 -23.76 -8.80 -16.60
CA LEU A 32 -24.01 -9.33 -17.93
C LEU A 32 -22.72 -9.81 -18.60
N LEU A 33 -21.65 -8.99 -18.56
CA LEU A 33 -20.36 -9.35 -19.15
C LEU A 33 -19.72 -10.58 -18.49
N VAL A 34 -19.90 -10.73 -17.18
CA VAL A 34 -19.45 -11.94 -16.46
C VAL A 34 -20.30 -13.14 -16.85
N GLN A 35 -21.62 -12.99 -16.95
CA GLN A 35 -22.53 -14.07 -17.33
C GLN A 35 -22.30 -14.55 -18.77
N GLU A 36 -21.97 -13.65 -19.69
CA GLU A 36 -21.62 -13.98 -21.08
C GLU A 36 -20.20 -14.54 -21.23
N GLY A 37 -19.43 -14.61 -20.14
CA GLY A 37 -18.10 -15.24 -20.12
C GLY A 37 -16.95 -14.37 -20.62
N PHE A 38 -17.17 -13.06 -20.82
CA PHE A 38 -16.09 -12.13 -21.16
C PHE A 38 -15.08 -11.95 -20.02
N TYR A 39 -15.53 -12.13 -18.76
CA TYR A 39 -14.70 -12.03 -17.57
C TYR A 39 -15.01 -13.17 -16.59
N SER A 40 -14.01 -13.58 -15.82
CA SER A 40 -14.17 -14.72 -14.89
C SER A 40 -15.05 -14.38 -13.68
N ASN A 41 -15.05 -13.13 -13.24
CA ASN A 41 -15.85 -12.60 -12.13
C ASN A 41 -15.81 -11.06 -12.10
N ARG A 42 -16.64 -10.44 -11.24
CA ARG A 42 -16.67 -8.96 -11.07
C ARG A 42 -15.31 -8.37 -10.70
N THR A 43 -14.55 -9.04 -9.85
CA THR A 43 -13.23 -8.57 -9.41
C THR A 43 -12.23 -8.53 -10.57
N ASP A 44 -12.29 -9.51 -11.46
CA ASP A 44 -11.47 -9.59 -12.67
C ASP A 44 -11.78 -8.45 -13.65
N PHE A 45 -13.08 -8.19 -13.89
CA PHE A 45 -13.52 -7.03 -14.67
C PHE A 45 -12.98 -5.72 -14.09
N ILE A 46 -13.19 -5.48 -12.80
CA ILE A 46 -12.80 -4.23 -12.14
C ILE A 46 -11.27 -4.06 -12.19
N ARG A 47 -10.50 -5.13 -11.91
CA ARG A 47 -9.03 -5.10 -11.97
C ARG A 47 -8.55 -4.78 -13.39
N THR A 48 -9.17 -5.36 -14.41
CA THR A 48 -8.84 -5.11 -15.81
C THR A 48 -9.16 -3.67 -16.22
N ALA A 49 -10.33 -3.16 -15.84
CA ALA A 49 -10.73 -1.78 -16.10
C ALA A 49 -9.76 -0.76 -15.47
N ILE A 50 -9.34 -0.99 -14.22
CA ILE A 50 -8.36 -0.15 -13.53
C ILE A 50 -7.03 -0.14 -14.29
N ARG A 51 -6.51 -1.32 -14.67
CA ARG A 51 -5.24 -1.43 -15.43
C ARG A 51 -5.32 -0.66 -16.75
N ASN A 52 -6.39 -0.87 -17.53
CA ASN A 52 -6.60 -0.19 -18.79
C ASN A 52 -6.64 1.33 -18.63
N GLN A 53 -7.25 1.84 -17.55
CA GLN A 53 -7.30 3.28 -17.30
C GLN A 53 -5.95 3.83 -16.84
N LEU A 54 -5.19 3.10 -16.03
CA LEU A 54 -3.83 3.48 -15.65
C LEU A 54 -2.89 3.51 -16.85
N ASP A 55 -2.98 2.52 -17.74
CA ASP A 55 -2.17 2.46 -18.95
C ASP A 55 -2.41 3.67 -19.86
N ARG A 56 -3.67 4.13 -19.98
CA ARG A 56 -4.02 5.35 -20.73
C ARG A 56 -3.42 6.63 -20.13
N HIS A 57 -3.17 6.65 -18.83
CA HIS A 57 -2.60 7.81 -18.12
C HIS A 57 -1.11 7.65 -17.79
N ASN A 58 -0.45 6.62 -18.33
CA ASN A 58 0.91 6.24 -17.95
C ASN A 58 1.92 7.41 -18.05
N ASP A 59 1.88 8.18 -19.14
CA ASP A 59 2.81 9.30 -19.33
C ASP A 59 2.57 10.43 -18.32
N ALA A 60 1.32 10.69 -17.95
CA ALA A 60 0.99 11.67 -16.92
C ALA A 60 1.46 11.20 -15.53
N VAL A 61 1.28 9.90 -15.24
CA VAL A 61 1.75 9.29 -13.99
C VAL A 61 3.28 9.36 -13.91
N LYS A 62 4.01 8.96 -14.95
CA LYS A 62 5.49 9.02 -15.00
C LYS A 62 6.02 10.42 -14.74
N LYS A 63 5.49 11.44 -15.43
CA LYS A 63 5.88 12.85 -15.21
C LYS A 63 5.63 13.29 -13.77
N SER A 64 4.54 12.83 -13.17
CA SER A 64 4.21 13.16 -11.78
C SER A 64 5.13 12.45 -10.78
N VAL A 65 5.48 11.18 -11.04
CA VAL A 65 6.44 10.39 -10.24
C VAL A 65 7.81 11.06 -10.23
N GLU A 66 8.32 11.48 -11.39
CA GLU A 66 9.60 12.18 -11.51
C GLU A 66 9.58 13.53 -10.78
N ARG A 67 8.52 14.33 -10.98
CA ARG A 67 8.38 15.65 -10.35
C ARG A 67 8.36 15.56 -8.82
N HIS A 68 7.67 14.57 -8.29
CA HIS A 68 7.50 14.37 -6.84
C HIS A 68 8.51 13.41 -6.23
N ARG A 69 9.46 12.86 -7.02
CA ARG A 69 10.46 11.88 -6.56
C ARG A 69 9.84 10.73 -5.76
N LEU A 70 8.75 10.17 -6.28
CA LEU A 70 8.04 9.06 -5.63
C LEU A 70 8.77 7.74 -5.93
N ASP A 71 9.04 6.96 -4.88
CA ASP A 71 9.48 5.58 -5.02
C ASP A 71 8.30 4.69 -5.39
N LEU A 72 8.35 4.12 -6.60
CA LEU A 72 7.34 3.19 -7.10
C LEU A 72 7.51 1.80 -6.45
N GLY A 73 6.42 1.25 -5.91
CA GLY A 73 6.34 -0.16 -5.52
C GLY A 73 6.07 -0.40 -4.03
N LEU A 74 6.63 -1.49 -3.51
CA LEU A 74 6.46 -1.92 -2.12
C LEU A 74 7.75 -1.60 -1.35
N ARG A 75 7.66 -0.77 -0.31
CA ARG A 75 8.75 -0.44 0.60
C ARG A 75 8.46 -0.99 1.97
N HIS A 76 9.39 -1.79 2.51
CA HIS A 76 9.31 -2.29 3.87
C HIS A 76 10.43 -1.68 4.72
N TYR A 77 10.07 -1.20 5.91
CA TYR A 77 10.97 -0.65 6.91
C TYR A 77 10.92 -1.57 8.13
N SER A 78 12.01 -2.30 8.36
CA SER A 78 12.18 -3.10 9.57
C SER A 78 12.63 -2.24 10.73
N ARG A 79 12.51 -2.77 11.95
CA ARG A 79 13.10 -2.13 13.13
C ARG A 79 14.60 -1.90 12.99
N GLN A 80 15.32 -2.86 12.43
CA GLN A 80 16.76 -2.75 12.22
C GLN A 80 17.12 -1.61 11.25
N ASP A 81 16.33 -1.41 10.19
CA ASP A 81 16.56 -0.31 9.24
C ASP A 81 16.43 1.05 9.93
N LEU A 82 15.42 1.21 10.80
CA LEU A 82 15.21 2.44 11.54
C LEU A 82 16.26 2.64 12.64
N GLU A 83 16.65 1.59 13.37
CA GLU A 83 17.73 1.67 14.36
C GLU A 83 19.07 2.04 13.69
N ALA A 84 19.35 1.51 12.50
CA ALA A 84 20.52 1.89 11.71
C ALA A 84 20.46 3.36 11.27
N ALA A 85 19.30 3.83 10.80
CA ALA A 85 19.10 5.25 10.45
C ALA A 85 19.29 6.15 11.67
N GLN A 86 18.76 5.76 12.84
CA GLN A 86 18.94 6.48 14.10
C GLN A 86 20.41 6.55 14.51
N ALA A 87 21.14 5.43 14.43
CA ALA A 87 22.57 5.37 14.77
C ALA A 87 23.44 6.19 13.80
N ALA A 88 22.99 6.33 12.55
CA ALA A 88 23.62 7.16 11.53
C ALA A 88 23.21 8.65 11.61
N GLU A 89 22.34 9.03 12.55
CA GLU A 89 21.71 10.36 12.62
C GLU A 89 21.01 10.76 11.31
N GLU A 90 20.55 9.77 10.55
CA GLU A 90 19.85 9.97 9.28
C GLU A 90 18.33 10.09 9.52
N VAL A 91 17.72 11.04 8.79
CA VAL A 91 16.29 11.28 8.85
C VAL A 91 15.64 10.92 7.52
N LEU A 92 14.71 9.97 7.57
CA LEU A 92 14.05 9.40 6.41
C LEU A 92 12.90 10.29 5.94
N HIS A 93 12.92 10.58 4.64
CA HIS A 93 11.82 11.19 3.90
C HIS A 93 11.19 10.13 3.00
N ILE A 94 10.09 9.54 3.46
CA ILE A 94 9.44 8.42 2.78
C ILE A 94 8.40 8.96 1.81
N GLN A 95 8.59 8.66 0.52
CA GLN A 95 7.71 9.08 -0.57
C GLN A 95 7.42 7.88 -1.46
N VAL A 96 6.23 7.28 -1.32
CA VAL A 96 5.93 5.99 -1.96
C VAL A 96 4.66 6.07 -2.78
N LEU A 97 4.72 5.54 -4.01
CA LEU A 97 3.57 5.23 -4.85
C LEU A 97 3.38 3.71 -4.89
N GLY A 98 2.45 3.21 -4.09
CA GLY A 98 2.26 1.78 -3.85
C GLY A 98 2.00 1.47 -2.37
N LEU A 99 2.89 0.70 -1.74
CA LEU A 99 2.77 0.29 -0.34
C LEU A 99 4.00 0.72 0.45
N ALA A 100 3.79 1.43 1.55
CA ALA A 100 4.78 1.57 2.61
C ALA A 100 4.38 0.68 3.79
N SER A 101 5.28 -0.18 4.25
CA SER A 101 5.05 -1.09 5.36
C SER A 101 6.12 -0.91 6.43
N ILE A 102 5.73 -0.55 7.64
CA ILE A 102 6.60 -0.46 8.81
C ILE A 102 6.34 -1.69 9.68
N ALA A 103 7.39 -2.39 10.07
CA ALA A 103 7.28 -3.62 10.86
C ALA A 103 6.57 -3.38 12.20
N ASN A 104 5.82 -4.39 12.66
CA ASN A 104 4.95 -4.27 13.84
C ASN A 104 5.73 -4.13 15.16
N ASP A 105 7.00 -4.51 15.19
CA ASP A 105 7.92 -4.42 16.32
C ASP A 105 8.63 -3.06 16.43
N VAL A 106 8.38 -2.14 15.48
CA VAL A 106 8.84 -0.76 15.54
C VAL A 106 8.07 0.00 16.61
N THR A 107 8.81 0.66 17.51
CA THR A 107 8.21 1.52 18.52
C THR A 107 7.82 2.89 17.96
N PRO A 108 6.76 3.52 18.47
CA PRO A 108 6.36 4.88 18.10
C PRO A 108 7.51 5.90 18.19
N GLU A 109 8.33 5.80 19.23
CA GLU A 109 9.44 6.72 19.50
C GLU A 109 10.55 6.57 18.45
N LEU A 110 10.90 5.33 18.09
CA LEU A 110 11.90 5.06 17.05
C LEU A 110 11.43 5.61 15.70
N ALA A 111 10.16 5.38 15.36
CA ALA A 111 9.58 5.91 14.12
C ALA A 111 9.59 7.45 14.09
N GLN A 112 9.24 8.11 15.19
CA GLN A 112 9.28 9.57 15.29
C GLN A 112 10.70 10.15 15.25
N GLN A 113 11.70 9.45 15.75
CA GLN A 113 13.07 9.95 15.71
C GLN A 113 13.68 9.84 14.31
N THR A 114 13.22 8.87 13.52
CA THR A 114 13.86 8.50 12.24
C THR A 114 13.08 8.96 11.01
N ILE A 115 11.77 9.20 11.08
CA ILE A 115 10.95 9.52 9.90
C ILE A 115 10.47 10.97 9.93
N ALA A 116 11.09 11.89 9.18
CA ALA A 116 10.65 13.29 9.13
C ALA A 116 9.32 13.50 8.40
N SER A 117 9.10 12.79 7.31
CA SER A 117 7.90 12.95 6.49
C SER A 117 7.50 11.64 5.83
N LEU A 118 6.20 11.41 5.75
CA LEU A 118 5.61 10.22 5.15
C LEU A 118 4.53 10.64 4.14
N HIS A 119 4.81 10.48 2.86
CA HIS A 119 3.86 10.70 1.77
C HIS A 119 3.64 9.37 1.07
N VAL A 120 2.46 8.78 1.24
CA VAL A 120 2.14 7.46 0.68
C VAL A 120 0.89 7.56 -0.18
N LEU A 121 1.07 7.38 -1.48
CA LEU A 121 -0.01 7.24 -2.46
C LEU A 121 -0.30 5.75 -2.65
N GLY A 122 -1.27 5.25 -1.89
CA GLY A 122 -1.67 3.84 -1.88
C GLY A 122 -1.97 3.38 -0.46
N ALA A 123 -1.23 2.38 0.04
CA ALA A 123 -1.47 1.80 1.35
C ALA A 123 -0.31 2.04 2.32
N LEU A 124 -0.65 2.30 3.59
CA LEU A 124 0.30 2.38 4.70
C LEU A 124 -0.01 1.29 5.73
N HIS A 125 0.88 0.31 5.84
CA HIS A 125 0.83 -0.73 6.87
C HIS A 125 1.81 -0.37 7.98
N ALA A 126 1.28 -0.22 9.20
CA ALA A 126 2.04 0.06 10.40
C ALA A 126 1.13 -0.22 11.60
N SER A 127 1.73 -0.42 12.77
CA SER A 127 0.95 -0.56 14.01
C SER A 127 0.14 0.73 14.27
N PRO A 128 -1.05 0.65 14.92
CA PRO A 128 -1.85 1.83 15.22
C PRO A 128 -1.07 2.90 16.01
N ALA A 129 -0.23 2.46 16.95
CA ALA A 129 0.60 3.35 17.75
C ALA A 129 1.61 4.13 16.90
N VAL A 130 2.25 3.47 15.92
CA VAL A 130 3.17 4.14 14.97
C VAL A 130 2.41 5.10 14.04
N LYS A 131 1.21 4.71 13.57
CA LYS A 131 0.37 5.61 12.74
C LYS A 131 -0.01 6.88 13.48
N GLU A 132 -0.43 6.77 14.73
CA GLU A 132 -0.76 7.94 15.56
C GLU A 132 0.48 8.80 15.82
N ALA A 133 1.62 8.18 16.10
CA ALA A 133 2.87 8.89 16.35
C ALA A 133 3.39 9.66 15.12
N LEU A 134 3.08 9.18 13.91
CA LEU A 134 3.47 9.83 12.66
C LEU A 134 2.38 10.73 12.07
N LYS A 135 1.25 10.91 12.74
CA LYS A 135 0.07 11.62 12.20
C LYS A 135 0.39 13.03 11.70
N ASP A 136 1.20 13.79 12.45
CA ASP A 136 1.59 15.16 12.07
C ASP A 136 2.64 15.20 10.93
N ARG A 137 3.16 14.05 10.53
CA ARG A 137 4.20 13.88 9.49
C ARG A 137 3.66 13.24 8.22
N ILE A 138 2.41 12.77 8.24
CA ILE A 138 1.69 12.24 7.09
C ILE A 138 1.19 13.42 6.26
N ARG A 139 1.56 13.45 4.97
CA ARG A 139 1.15 14.48 4.01
C ARG A 139 0.33 13.89 2.86
#